data_AF-H6BD36-F1
#
_entry.id   AF-H6BD36-F1
#
_cell.length_a   1.000
_cell.length_b   1.000
_cell.length_c   1.000
_cell.angle_alpha   90.00
_cell.angle_beta   90.00
_cell.angle_gamma   90.00
#
_symmetry.space_group_name_H-M   'P 1'
#
loop_
_entity.id
_entity.type
_entity.pdbx_description
1 polymer ?
#
loop_
_entity_poly.entity_id
_entity_poly.type
_entity_poly.pdbx_seq_one_letter_code
_entity_poly.pdbx_strand_id
1 'polypeptide(L)'
;RTASNFGEFPKEYNPKIHGAYQADRFYGTPDKPFFTLKLNEVIPWMKRRDASVTGTARFISRKLYQHQRTWHLCAKNRGVGLVHFGLFFAFLGMLRSFNHDRHLDDGKYH
;
A
#
# COMPACT_ATOMS: atom_id res chain seq x y z
N ARG A 1 12.84 -11.88 23.81
CA ARG A 1 12.09 -12.62 22.77
C ARG A 1 12.45 -12.05 21.41
N THR A 2 13.32 -12.75 20.69
CA THR A 2 13.85 -12.40 19.36
C THR A 2 13.46 -13.53 18.41
N ALA A 3 12.29 -13.43 17.82
CA ALA A 3 11.87 -14.23 16.68
C ALA A 3 10.67 -13.50 16.08
N SER A 4 10.82 -13.05 14.84
CA SER A 4 9.78 -12.53 13.96
C SER A 4 8.32 -12.89 14.34
N ASN A 5 7.61 -11.98 15.00
CA ASN A 5 6.18 -12.10 15.37
C ASN A 5 5.27 -12.01 14.12
N PHE A 6 5.40 -12.97 13.21
CA PHE A 6 4.48 -13.18 12.11
C PHE A 6 3.27 -13.98 12.62
N GLY A 7 2.06 -13.47 12.37
CA GLY A 7 0.81 -14.13 12.76
C GLY A 7 0.23 -13.73 14.11
N GLU A 8 1.00 -13.07 14.98
CA GLU A 8 0.46 -12.49 16.23
C GLU A 8 -0.30 -11.18 15.96
N PHE A 9 -1.29 -10.90 16.80
CA PHE A 9 -1.94 -9.60 16.79
C PHE A 9 -0.94 -8.47 17.12
N PRO A 10 -1.18 -7.24 16.62
CA PRO A 10 -0.40 -6.07 17.01
C PRO A 10 -0.40 -5.92 18.53
N LYS A 11 0.73 -5.51 19.11
CA LYS A 11 0.86 -5.34 20.58
C LYS A 11 -0.13 -4.31 21.13
N GLU A 12 -0.55 -3.37 20.28
CA GLU A 12 -1.47 -2.29 20.60
C GLU A 12 -2.94 -2.73 20.55
N TYR A 13 -3.23 -3.94 20.04
CA TYR A 13 -4.60 -4.43 19.97
C TYR A 13 -5.06 -5.01 21.31
N ASN A 14 -6.14 -4.46 21.86
CA ASN A 14 -6.83 -5.00 23.02
C ASN A 14 -8.28 -5.36 22.64
N PRO A 15 -8.68 -6.66 22.66
CA PRO A 15 -10.02 -7.09 22.26
C PRO A 15 -11.13 -6.52 23.17
N LYS A 16 -10.83 -6.20 24.43
CA LYS A 16 -11.80 -5.59 25.36
C LYS A 16 -12.16 -4.16 24.99
N ILE A 17 -11.23 -3.42 24.39
CA ILE A 17 -11.41 -2.00 24.02
C ILE A 17 -11.82 -1.89 22.55
N HIS A 18 -11.20 -2.68 21.68
CA HIS A 18 -11.32 -2.54 20.22
C HIS A 18 -12.40 -3.43 19.60
N GLY A 19 -12.95 -4.39 20.34
CA GLY A 19 -13.91 -5.36 19.81
C GLY A 19 -13.25 -6.37 18.87
N ALA A 20 -13.98 -6.84 17.87
CA ALA A 20 -13.45 -7.79 16.87
C ALA A 20 -12.31 -7.18 16.05
N TYR A 21 -11.27 -7.98 15.81
CA TYR A 21 -10.10 -7.53 15.08
C TYR A 21 -10.42 -7.14 13.63
N GLN A 22 -10.18 -5.88 13.31
CA GLN A 22 -10.19 -5.32 11.96
C GLN A 22 -8.75 -5.21 11.42
N ALA A 23 -8.48 -5.82 10.27
CA ALA A 23 -7.13 -5.87 9.69
C ALA A 23 -6.72 -4.58 8.98
N ASP A 24 -7.63 -3.68 8.61
CA ASP A 24 -7.30 -2.37 8.01
C ASP A 24 -6.96 -1.28 9.04
N ARG A 25 -7.33 -1.48 10.31
CA ARG A 25 -7.21 -0.46 11.35
C ARG A 25 -5.79 -0.38 11.93
N PHE A 26 -5.33 0.85 12.17
CA PHE A 26 -4.16 1.12 13.00
C PHE A 26 -4.59 1.21 14.47
N TYR A 27 -4.08 0.33 15.32
CA TYR A 27 -4.42 0.30 16.75
C TYR A 27 -3.45 1.09 17.66
N GLY A 28 -2.33 1.55 17.12
CA GLY A 28 -1.40 2.40 17.87
C GLY A 28 -1.84 3.85 17.93
N THR A 29 -1.03 4.68 18.57
CA THR A 29 -1.28 6.12 18.68
C THR A 29 -1.20 6.80 17.30
N PRO A 30 -2.28 7.41 16.79
CA PRO A 30 -2.25 8.11 15.52
C PRO A 30 -1.32 9.32 15.62
N ASP A 31 -0.37 9.39 14.70
CA ASP A 31 0.58 10.51 14.59
C ASP A 31 -0.03 11.64 13.74
N LYS A 32 0.58 12.83 13.73
CA LYS A 32 0.14 13.94 12.86
C LYS A 32 0.08 13.50 11.38
N PRO A 33 -0.96 13.85 10.61
CA PRO A 33 -1.00 13.59 9.17
C PRO A 33 0.18 14.25 8.45
N PHE A 34 0.77 13.54 7.48
CA PHE A 34 1.96 14.02 6.78
C PHE A 34 1.78 15.42 6.16
N PHE A 35 0.62 15.67 5.55
CA PHE A 35 0.30 16.95 4.89
C PHE A 35 0.09 18.13 5.85
N THR A 36 0.08 17.90 7.16
CA THR A 36 -0.07 18.95 8.19
C THR A 36 1.25 19.30 8.88
N LEU A 37 2.35 18.64 8.49
CA LEU A 37 3.65 18.83 9.10
C LEU A 37 4.33 20.10 8.61
N LYS A 38 5.03 20.78 9.52
CA LYS A 38 6.02 21.79 9.15
C LYS A 38 7.27 21.10 8.62
N LEU A 39 8.01 21.76 7.73
CA LEU A 39 9.25 21.23 7.14
C LEU A 39 10.27 20.77 8.20
N ASN A 40 10.37 21.49 9.32
CA ASN A 40 11.25 21.14 10.43
C ASN A 40 10.78 19.92 11.26
N GLU A 41 9.50 19.54 11.16
CA GLU A 41 8.92 18.38 11.85
C GLU A 41 9.04 17.09 11.03
N VAL A 42 9.37 17.17 9.73
CA VAL A 42 9.38 16.01 8.82
C VAL A 42 10.39 14.95 9.26
N ILE A 43 11.63 15.34 9.57
CA ILE A 43 12.66 14.39 9.99
C ILE A 43 12.33 13.75 11.35
N PRO A 44 11.94 14.51 12.41
CA PRO A 44 11.45 13.92 13.66
C PRO A 44 10.23 13.01 13.47
N TRP A 45 9.29 13.37 12.60
CA TRP A 45 8.11 12.58 12.30
C TRP A 45 8.45 11.25 11.62
N MET A 46 9.43 11.26 10.71
CA MET A 46 9.89 10.03 10.06
C MET A 46 10.56 9.10 11.07
N LYS A 47 11.38 9.64 11.99
CA LYS A 47 12.07 8.85 13.02
C LYS A 47 11.15 8.15 14.03
N ARG A 48 9.90 8.63 14.21
CA ARG A 48 8.91 7.97 15.09
C ARG A 48 8.30 6.69 14.49
N ARG A 49 8.49 6.44 13.19
CA ARG A 49 7.91 5.28 12.51
C ARG A 49 8.77 4.06 12.67
N ASP A 50 8.10 2.92 12.84
CA ASP A 50 8.74 1.62 12.78
C ASP A 50 9.14 1.30 11.32
N ALA A 51 10.38 1.62 10.98
CA ALA A 51 11.00 1.32 9.69
C ALA A 51 11.55 -0.11 9.61
N SER A 52 11.25 -0.98 10.58
CA SER A 52 11.61 -2.39 10.48
C SER A 52 10.90 -3.08 9.31
N VAL A 53 11.48 -4.16 8.81
CA VAL A 53 10.88 -4.98 7.75
C VAL A 53 9.50 -5.49 8.16
N THR A 54 9.33 -5.87 9.42
CA THR A 54 8.04 -6.34 9.95
C THR A 54 7.03 -5.22 10.11
N GLY A 55 7.43 -4.02 10.55
CA GLY A 55 6.60 -2.82 10.61
C GLY A 55 6.09 -2.41 9.22
N THR A 56 6.98 -2.44 8.23
CA THR A 56 6.66 -2.13 6.84
C THR A 56 5.70 -3.16 6.23
N ALA A 57 5.98 -4.46 6.42
CA ALA A 57 5.11 -5.54 5.94
C ALA A 57 3.70 -5.44 6.55
N ARG A 58 3.59 -5.13 7.85
CA ARG A 58 2.31 -4.88 8.52
C ARG A 58 1.58 -3.68 7.90
N PHE A 59 2.27 -2.58 7.64
CA PHE A 59 1.67 -1.41 6.99
C PHE A 59 1.11 -1.75 5.60
N ILE A 60 1.90 -2.44 4.76
CA ILE A 60 1.48 -2.85 3.41
C ILE A 60 0.26 -3.77 3.49
N SER A 61 0.29 -4.78 4.37
CA SER A 61 -0.82 -5.70 4.58
C SER A 61 -2.13 -4.98 4.93
N ARG A 62 -2.09 -4.02 5.87
CA ARG A 62 -3.28 -3.22 6.22
C ARG A 62 -3.82 -2.42 5.04
N LYS A 63 -2.92 -1.80 4.26
CA LYS A 63 -3.33 -0.98 3.10
C LYS A 63 -3.90 -1.82 1.97
N LEU A 64 -3.34 -3.00 1.73
CA LEU A 64 -3.93 -3.97 0.80
C LEU A 64 -5.32 -4.38 1.26
N TYR A 65 -5.51 -4.72 2.54
CA TYR A 65 -6.82 -5.08 3.06
C TYR A 65 -7.83 -3.94 2.97
N GLN A 66 -7.41 -2.70 3.29
CA GLN A 66 -8.25 -1.50 3.12
C GLN A 66 -8.69 -1.31 1.66
N HIS A 67 -7.75 -1.48 0.71
CA HIS A 67 -8.04 -1.38 -0.72
C HIS A 67 -9.02 -2.47 -1.15
N GLN A 68 -8.76 -3.73 -0.78
CA GLN A 68 -9.64 -4.85 -1.08
C GLN A 68 -11.04 -4.64 -0.51
N ARG A 69 -11.15 -4.19 0.74
CA ARG A 69 -12.44 -3.90 1.38
C ARG A 69 -13.22 -2.82 0.63
N THR A 70 -12.53 -1.78 0.18
CA THR A 70 -13.15 -0.62 -0.49
C THR A 70 -13.56 -0.93 -1.93
N TRP A 71 -12.74 -1.69 -2.67
CA TRP A 71 -12.90 -1.83 -4.12
C TRP A 71 -13.37 -3.21 -4.56
N HIS A 72 -12.96 -4.28 -3.88
CA HIS A 72 -13.26 -5.66 -4.26
C HIS A 72 -14.41 -6.26 -3.45
N LEU A 73 -14.47 -6.00 -2.15
CA LEU A 73 -15.49 -6.57 -1.25
C LEU A 73 -16.76 -5.71 -1.15
N CYS A 74 -16.69 -4.41 -1.51
CA CYS A 74 -17.86 -3.54 -1.53
C CYS A 74 -18.74 -3.81 -2.77
N ALA A 75 -20.01 -4.18 -2.53
CA ALA A 75 -20.99 -4.41 -3.60
C ALA A 75 -21.24 -3.19 -4.52
N LYS A 76 -20.88 -1.98 -4.07
CA LYS A 76 -21.00 -0.75 -4.85
C LYS A 76 -20.03 -0.69 -6.04
N ASN A 77 -18.90 -1.40 -5.97
CA ASN A 77 -17.77 -1.23 -6.91
C ASN A 77 -17.56 -2.46 -7.82
N ARG A 78 -18.65 -3.12 -8.23
CA ARG A 78 -18.66 -4.41 -8.97
C ARG A 78 -17.97 -4.43 -10.35
N GLY A 79 -17.50 -3.29 -10.88
CA GLY A 79 -16.80 -3.20 -12.17
C GLY A 79 -15.30 -2.92 -12.09
N VAL A 80 -14.77 -2.64 -10.90
CA VAL A 80 -13.39 -2.15 -10.74
C VAL A 80 -12.35 -3.18 -11.19
N GLY A 81 -12.65 -4.48 -11.02
CA GLY A 81 -11.79 -5.55 -11.55
C GLY A 81 -11.58 -5.46 -13.06
N LEU A 82 -12.64 -5.20 -13.84
CA LEU A 82 -12.55 -5.08 -15.30
C LEU A 82 -11.69 -3.89 -15.73
N VAL A 83 -11.78 -2.77 -15.01
CA VAL A 83 -10.93 -1.59 -15.27
C VAL A 83 -9.46 -1.93 -15.02
N HIS A 84 -9.14 -2.62 -13.93
CA HIS A 84 -7.77 -3.05 -13.64
C HIS A 84 -7.24 -4.04 -14.70
N PHE A 85 -8.08 -4.97 -15.17
CA PHE A 85 -7.71 -5.86 -16.27
C PHE A 85 -7.42 -5.08 -17.57
N GLY A 86 -8.27 -4.11 -17.93
CA GLY A 86 -8.05 -3.26 -19.10
C GLY A 86 -6.73 -2.48 -19.01
N LEU A 87 -6.46 -1.86 -17.86
CA LEU A 87 -5.21 -1.13 -17.62
C LEU A 87 -3.98 -2.04 -17.67
N PHE A 88 -4.08 -3.26 -17.13
CA PHE A 88 -2.98 -4.23 -17.19
C PHE A 88 -2.65 -4.66 -18.62
N PHE A 89 -3.66 -4.99 -19.44
CA PHE A 89 -3.44 -5.34 -20.84
C PHE A 89 -2.94 -4.16 -21.67
N ALA A 90 -3.43 -2.94 -21.41
CA ALA A 90 -2.91 -1.73 -22.04
C ALA A 90 -1.42 -1.51 -21.68
N PHE A 91 -1.03 -1.73 -20.43
CA PHE A 91 0.36 -1.66 -20.00
C PHE A 91 1.25 -2.72 -20.65
N LEU A 92 0.78 -3.97 -20.77
CA LEU A 92 1.50 -5.03 -21.50
C LEU A 92 1.66 -4.68 -22.99
N GLY A 93 0.61 -4.13 -23.61
CA GLY A 93 0.65 -3.63 -24.98
C GLY A 93 1.69 -2.51 -25.13
N MET A 94 1.75 -1.58 -24.18
CA MET A 94 2.76 -0.52 -24.12
C MET A 94 4.19 -1.09 -24.01
N LEU A 95 4.43 -2.05 -23.12
CA LEU A 95 5.74 -2.71 -22.99
C LEU A 95 6.16 -3.46 -24.27
N ARG A 96 5.21 -4.11 -24.94
CA ARG A 96 5.45 -4.74 -26.24
C ARG A 96 5.80 -3.69 -27.30
N SER A 97 5.04 -2.60 -27.38
CA SER A 97 5.30 -1.49 -28.31
C SER A 97 6.67 -0.88 -28.05
N PHE A 98 7.01 -0.56 -26.80
CA PHE A 98 8.35 -0.04 -26.45
C PHE A 98 9.49 -0.96 -26.93
N ASN A 99 9.34 -2.27 -26.81
CA ASN A 99 10.35 -3.21 -27.30
C ASN A 99 10.38 -3.32 -28.82
N HIS A 100 9.23 -3.20 -29.48
CA HIS A 100 9.13 -3.09 -30.92
C HIS A 100 9.78 -1.78 -31.38
N ASP A 101 9.32 -0.63 -30.92
CA ASP A 101 9.71 0.68 -31.44
C ASP A 101 11.13 1.12 -31.01
N ARG A 102 11.78 0.39 -30.09
CA ARG A 102 13.19 0.62 -29.71
C ARG A 102 14.17 0.49 -30.87
N HIS A 103 13.86 -0.25 -31.94
CA HIS A 103 14.70 -0.28 -33.16
C HIS A 103 14.40 0.87 -34.13
N LEU A 104 13.31 1.62 -33.91
CA LEU A 104 12.98 2.82 -34.69
C LEU A 104 13.68 4.07 -34.11
N ASP A 105 14.12 3.99 -32.85
CA ASP A 105 14.85 5.04 -32.13
C ASP A 105 16.35 5.09 -32.51
N ASP A 106 16.77 4.33 -33.52
CA ASP A 106 18.13 4.31 -34.08
C ASP A 106 18.55 5.66 -34.74
N GLY A 107 17.79 6.73 -34.54
CA GLY A 107 18.08 8.09 -35.02
C GLY A 107 18.09 8.24 -36.55
N LYS A 108 17.71 7.19 -37.29
CA LYS A 108 17.83 7.14 -38.75
C LYS A 108 16.74 7.96 -39.46
N TYR A 109 15.66 8.27 -38.75
CA TYR A 109 14.59 9.14 -39.24
C TYR A 109 14.33 10.23 -38.19
N HIS A 110 14.72 11.45 -38.55
CA HIS A 110 14.21 12.68 -37.94
C HIS A 110 12.88 13.06 -38.58
#